data_AF-A0A1E5W8G6-F1
#
_entry.id   AF-A0A1E5W8G6-F1
#
_cell.length_a   1.000
_cell.length_b   1.000
_cell.length_c   1.000
_cell.angle_alpha   90.00
_cell.angle_beta   90.00
_cell.angle_gamma   90.00
#
_symmetry.space_group_name_H-M   'P 1'
#
loop_
_entity.id
_entity.type
_entity.pdbx_description
1 polymer ?
#
loop_
_entity_poly.entity_id
_entity_poly.type
_entity_poly.pdbx_seq_one_letter_code
_entity_poly.pdbx_strand_id
1 'polypeptide(L)'
;MGYPPNARDIKKDEKSVPNLVQLLDPSPQNTAKKYAISCLLALSASKRCRKLMVSHGAIGYLKKLSEKDVAGAKKLLEKLDRGRLRSLFSRK
;
A
#
# COMPACT_ATOMS: atom_id res chain seq x y z
N MET A 1 -8.33 -17.58 7.01
CA MET A 1 -8.62 -16.94 5.70
C MET A 1 -7.43 -17.16 4.78
N GLY A 2 -7.54 -18.13 3.87
CA GLY A 2 -6.48 -18.43 2.89
C GLY A 2 -6.37 -17.30 1.87
N TYR A 3 -5.16 -16.81 1.65
CA TYR A 3 -4.89 -15.88 0.56
C TYR A 3 -4.99 -16.63 -0.78
N PRO A 4 -5.60 -16.04 -1.83
CA PRO A 4 -5.61 -16.64 -3.15
C PRO A 4 -4.16 -16.85 -3.67
N PRO A 5 -3.91 -17.86 -4.51
CA PRO A 5 -2.57 -18.26 -4.93
C PRO A 5 -1.74 -17.12 -5.54
N ASN A 6 -2.39 -16.20 -6.26
CA ASN A 6 -1.75 -15.01 -6.84
C ASN A 6 -1.10 -14.06 -5.81
N ALA A 7 -1.57 -14.05 -4.55
CA ALA A 7 -0.96 -13.22 -3.50
C ALA A 7 0.35 -13.81 -2.95
N ARG A 8 0.63 -15.10 -3.20
CA ARG A 8 1.92 -15.72 -2.84
C ARG A 8 3.00 -15.35 -3.85
N ASP A 9 2.66 -15.28 -5.13
CA ASP A 9 3.60 -14.93 -6.21
C ASP A 9 3.94 -13.43 -6.19
N ILE A 10 2.94 -12.56 -5.99
CA ILE A 10 3.14 -11.10 -5.83
C ILE A 10 3.96 -10.75 -4.56
N LYS A 11 3.97 -11.62 -3.54
CA LYS A 11 4.82 -11.44 -2.36
C LYS A 11 6.28 -11.83 -2.59
N LYS A 12 6.56 -12.68 -3.59
CA LYS A 12 7.91 -13.13 -3.93
C LYS A 12 8.61 -12.17 -4.89
N ASP A 13 7.87 -11.52 -5.77
CA ASP A 13 8.42 -10.49 -6.65
C ASP A 13 8.62 -9.16 -5.88
N GLU A 14 9.87 -8.76 -5.74
CA GLU A 14 10.26 -7.52 -5.06
C GLU A 14 9.73 -6.26 -5.76
N LYS A 15 9.44 -6.33 -7.06
CA LYS A 15 9.01 -5.18 -7.87
C LYS A 15 7.50 -4.98 -7.88
N SER A 16 6.70 -5.97 -7.46
CA SER A 16 5.24 -5.84 -7.56
C SER A 16 4.67 -4.76 -6.65
N VAL A 17 5.20 -4.62 -5.43
CA VAL A 17 4.76 -3.56 -4.49
C VAL A 17 5.16 -2.17 -4.98
N PRO A 18 6.44 -1.89 -5.34
CA PRO A 18 6.85 -0.61 -5.91
C PRO A 18 6.01 -0.17 -7.11
N ASN A 19 5.76 -1.08 -8.06
CA ASN A 19 4.98 -0.76 -9.27
C ASN A 19 3.52 -0.36 -8.92
N LEU A 20 2.90 -1.08 -7.98
CA LEU A 20 1.56 -0.72 -7.49
C LEU A 20 1.54 0.63 -6.75
N VAL A 21 2.63 1.00 -6.06
CA VAL A 21 2.74 2.30 -5.40
C VAL A 21 2.86 3.43 -6.42
N GLN A 22 3.60 3.24 -7.50
CA GLN A 22 3.70 4.24 -8.59
C GLN A 22 2.34 4.51 -9.25
N LEU A 23 1.46 3.50 -9.33
CA LEU A 23 0.09 3.66 -9.82
C LEU A 23 -0.80 4.51 -8.89
N LEU A 24 -0.34 4.88 -7.70
CA LEU A 24 -1.04 5.83 -6.82
C LEU A 24 -0.79 7.30 -7.20
N ASP A 25 0.05 7.56 -8.19
CA ASP A 25 0.31 8.93 -8.65
C ASP A 25 -1.02 9.67 -8.89
N PRO A 26 -1.22 10.87 -8.29
CA PRO A 26 -2.50 11.56 -8.25
C PRO A 26 -2.86 12.22 -9.60
N SER A 27 -2.10 11.97 -10.66
CA SER A 27 -2.37 12.36 -12.04
C SER A 27 -3.85 12.15 -12.40
N PRO A 28 -4.53 13.16 -12.96
CA PRO A 28 -5.96 13.07 -13.30
C PRO A 28 -6.27 12.01 -14.36
N GLN A 29 -5.30 11.63 -15.19
CA GLN A 29 -5.46 10.64 -16.27
C GLN A 29 -5.59 9.19 -15.75
N ASN A 30 -5.12 8.91 -14.53
CA ASN A 30 -5.15 7.57 -13.98
C ASN A 30 -6.46 7.33 -13.20
N THR A 31 -7.45 6.70 -13.83
CA THR A 31 -8.73 6.33 -13.19
C THR A 31 -8.66 4.99 -12.44
N ALA A 32 -7.57 4.23 -12.61
CA ALA A 32 -7.40 2.89 -12.09
C ALA A 32 -6.81 2.83 -10.66
N LYS A 33 -6.50 3.98 -10.04
CA LYS A 33 -5.85 4.07 -8.71
C LYS A 33 -6.57 3.27 -7.62
N LYS A 34 -7.92 3.21 -7.68
CA LYS A 34 -8.74 2.43 -6.73
C LYS A 34 -8.40 0.93 -6.74
N TYR A 35 -8.02 0.39 -7.89
CA TYR A 35 -7.61 -1.01 -8.03
C TYR A 35 -6.21 -1.23 -7.44
N ALA A 36 -5.28 -0.30 -7.69
CA ALA A 36 -3.96 -0.32 -7.06
C ALA A 36 -4.06 -0.29 -5.53
N ILE A 37 -4.92 0.58 -4.97
CA ILE A 37 -5.21 0.64 -3.53
C ILE A 37 -5.74 -0.70 -3.02
N SER A 38 -6.65 -1.34 -3.75
CA SER A 38 -7.24 -2.63 -3.36
C SER A 38 -6.19 -3.74 -3.31
N CYS A 39 -5.29 -3.80 -4.31
CA CYS A 39 -4.16 -4.72 -4.31
C CYS A 39 -3.20 -4.44 -3.14
N LEU A 40 -2.85 -3.18 -2.89
CA LEU A 40 -1.98 -2.80 -1.79
C LEU A 40 -2.61 -3.11 -0.42
N LEU A 41 -3.93 -2.98 -0.27
CA LEU A 41 -4.65 -3.39 0.93
C LEU A 41 -4.53 -4.90 1.19
N ALA A 42 -4.62 -5.74 0.15
CA ALA A 42 -4.39 -7.18 0.28
C ALA A 42 -2.95 -7.51 0.70
N LEU A 43 -1.97 -6.83 0.10
CA LEU A 43 -0.54 -7.03 0.37
C LEU A 43 -0.09 -6.48 1.73
N SER A 44 -0.78 -5.46 2.24
CA SER A 44 -0.47 -4.80 3.52
C SER A 44 -0.54 -5.71 4.76
N ALA A 45 -0.99 -6.96 4.64
CA ALA A 45 -0.84 -7.93 5.72
C ALA A 45 0.62 -8.31 6.00
N SER A 46 1.48 -8.29 4.97
CA SER A 46 2.92 -8.55 5.13
C SER A 46 3.68 -7.34 5.67
N LYS A 47 4.50 -7.55 6.71
CA LYS A 47 5.38 -6.50 7.27
C LYS A 47 6.38 -6.00 6.22
N ARG A 48 6.92 -6.89 5.38
CA ARG A 48 7.83 -6.54 4.28
C ARG A 48 7.14 -5.63 3.26
N CYS A 49 5.93 -6.01 2.81
CA CYS A 49 5.18 -5.20 1.84
C CYS A 49 4.83 -3.82 2.39
N ARG A 50 4.42 -3.71 3.67
CA ARG A 50 4.18 -2.40 4.30
C ARG A 50 5.44 -1.53 4.32
N LYS A 51 6.62 -2.09 4.63
CA LYS A 51 7.89 -1.36 4.58
C LYS A 51 8.18 -0.86 3.16
N LEU A 52 8.07 -1.72 2.16
CA LEU A 52 8.26 -1.33 0.75
C LEU A 52 7.28 -0.21 0.34
N MET A 53 6.01 -0.32 0.69
CA MET A 53 5.02 0.75 0.43
C MET A 53 5.47 2.09 0.98
N VAL A 54 5.94 2.12 2.23
CA VAL A 54 6.42 3.35 2.88
C VAL A 54 7.70 3.85 2.23
N SER A 55 8.67 2.98 1.94
CA SER A 55 9.93 3.36 1.29
C SER A 55 9.72 3.95 -0.11
N HIS A 56 8.70 3.51 -0.84
CA HIS A 56 8.33 4.04 -2.16
C HIS A 56 7.34 5.22 -2.10
N GLY A 57 7.14 5.84 -0.93
CA GLY A 57 6.38 7.08 -0.82
C GLY A 57 4.85 6.94 -0.81
N ALA A 58 4.31 5.73 -0.61
CA ALA A 58 2.85 5.50 -0.63
C ALA A 58 2.07 6.43 0.32
N ILE A 59 2.65 6.81 1.46
CA ILE A 59 2.01 7.72 2.43
C ILE A 59 1.66 9.08 1.79
N GLY A 60 2.59 9.65 1.01
CA GLY A 60 2.37 10.95 0.36
C GLY A 60 1.25 10.89 -0.66
N TYR A 61 1.21 9.82 -1.45
CA TYR A 61 0.12 9.58 -2.40
C TYR A 61 -1.22 9.38 -1.69
N LEU A 62 -1.27 8.55 -0.64
CA LEU A 62 -2.50 8.22 0.06
C LEU A 62 -3.11 9.41 0.81
N LYS A 63 -2.30 10.35 1.30
CA LYS A 63 -2.82 11.62 1.86
C LYS A 63 -3.62 12.40 0.81
N LYS A 64 -3.01 12.65 -0.36
CA LYS A 64 -3.65 13.36 -1.48
C LYS A 64 -4.88 12.61 -2.01
N LEU A 65 -4.83 11.29 -2.08
CA LEU A 65 -5.96 10.47 -2.54
C LEU A 65 -7.09 10.39 -1.52
N SER A 66 -6.79 10.51 -0.23
CA SER A 66 -7.81 10.58 0.83
C SER A 66 -8.56 11.90 0.80
N GLU A 67 -7.88 13.01 0.50
CA GLU A 67 -8.53 14.33 0.30
C GLU A 67 -9.48 14.32 -0.90
N LYS A 68 -9.19 13.50 -1.91
CA LYS A 68 -10.04 13.29 -3.10
C LYS A 68 -11.09 12.17 -2.95
N ASP A 69 -11.29 11.67 -1.72
CA ASP A 69 -12.23 10.58 -1.38
C ASP A 69 -12.09 9.32 -2.25
N VAL A 70 -10.85 8.97 -2.64
CA VAL A 70 -10.63 7.75 -3.43
C VAL A 70 -10.85 6.53 -2.53
N ALA A 71 -11.74 5.63 -2.99
CA ALA A 71 -12.14 4.44 -2.26
C ALA A 71 -10.93 3.64 -1.73
N GLY A 72 -10.93 3.39 -0.42
CA GLY A 72 -9.91 2.61 0.27
C GLY A 72 -8.61 3.37 0.61
N ALA A 73 -8.41 4.60 0.13
CA ALA A 73 -7.18 5.37 0.36
C ALA A 73 -6.96 5.62 1.87
N LYS A 74 -7.98 6.14 2.57
CA LYS A 74 -7.94 6.41 4.01
C LYS A 74 -7.63 5.15 4.82
N LYS A 75 -8.31 4.04 4.50
CA LYS A 75 -8.12 2.74 5.15
C LYS A 75 -6.68 2.22 5.00
N LEU A 76 -6.09 2.36 3.81
CA LEU A 76 -4.71 1.95 3.58
C LEU A 76 -3.72 2.86 4.32
N LEU A 77 -3.96 4.17 4.34
CA LEU A 77 -3.15 5.15 5.07
C LEU A 77 -3.07 4.79 6.56
N GLU A 78 -4.22 4.59 7.22
CA GLU A 78 -4.28 4.22 8.63
C GLU A 78 -3.54 2.90 8.93
N LYS A 79 -3.62 1.94 8.01
CA LYS A 79 -2.97 0.64 8.17
C LYS A 79 -1.45 0.72 8.06
N LEU A 80 -0.92 1.60 7.21
CA LEU A 80 0.51 1.86 7.11
C LEU A 80 1.04 2.66 8.30
N ASP A 81 0.26 3.63 8.79
CA ASP A 81 0.64 4.46 9.93
C ASP A 81 0.76 3.66 11.24
N ARG A 82 -0.22 2.77 11.51
CA ARG A 82 -0.14 1.80 12.63
C ARG A 82 1.11 0.92 12.57
N GLY A 83 1.59 0.60 11.37
CA GLY A 83 2.80 -0.19 11.17
C GLY A 83 4.09 0.55 11.51
N ARG A 84 4.10 1.88 11.35
CA ARG A 84 5.23 2.75 11.66
C ARG A 84 5.47 2.83 13.15
N LEU A 85 4.42 3.07 13.93
CA LEU A 85 4.49 3.12 15.40
C LEU A 85 5.06 1.81 15.97
N ARG A 86 4.51 0.65 15.57
CA ARG A 86 5.03 -0.65 16.04
C ARG A 86 6.49 -0.90 15.66
N SER A 87 6.96 -0.40 14.51
CA SER A 87 8.35 -0.60 14.11
C SER A 87 9.34 0.23 14.94
N LEU A 88 8.92 1.36 15.51
CA LEU A 88 9.75 2.18 16.39
C LEU A 88 9.90 1.53 17.78
N PHE A 89 8.84 0.89 18.28
CA PHE A 89 8.85 0.23 19.59
C PHE A 89 9.45 -1.20 19.60
N SER A 90 9.76 -1.78 18.44
CA SER A 90 10.40 -3.12 18.36
C SER A 90 11.92 -3.06 18.20
N ARG A 91 12.55 -1.88 18.27
CA ARG A 91 14.01 -1.78 18.38
C ARG A 91 14.37 -1.97 19.86
N LYS A 92 14.72 -3.20 20.23
CA LYS A 92 15.42 -3.54 21.46
C LYS A 92 16.68 -4.29 21.06
#